data_AF-A0A3Q7U6G6-F1
#
_entry.id   AF-A0A3Q7U6G6-F1
#
_cell.length_a   1.000
_cell.length_b   1.000
_cell.length_c   1.000
_cell.angle_alpha   90.00
_cell.angle_beta   90.00
_cell.angle_gamma   90.00
#
_symmetry.space_group_name_H-M   'P 1'
#
loop_
_entity.id
_entity.type
_entity.pdbx_description
1 polymer ?
#
loop_
_entity_poly.entity_id
_entity_poly.type
_entity_poly.pdbx_seq_one_letter_code
_entity_poly.pdbx_strand_id
1 'polypeptide(L)'
;MTERLTAEQIKEYKGVFEMFDEEGNGEVKTDKGFFNCDSFLALMGIYWEKAQNQEGELRAAFRVFDKEGKGYIDWDTLKYVLMNAGEPLNEVEAEQMMKEADKDGDGTIDYEEFVAMMTGESFKLVQ
;
A
#
# COMPACT_ATOMS: atom_id res chain seq x y z
N MET A 1 -8.51 -10.76 9.59
CA MET A 1 -8.14 -12.15 9.27
C MET A 1 -6.64 -12.10 9.00
N THR A 2 -5.81 -12.70 9.85
CA THR A 2 -4.35 -12.70 9.68
C THR A 2 -3.98 -13.74 8.63
N GLU A 3 -3.89 -13.33 7.37
CA GLU A 3 -3.36 -14.18 6.31
C GLU A 3 -1.85 -14.34 6.53
N ARG A 4 -1.50 -15.44 7.21
CA ARG A 4 -0.11 -15.87 7.40
C ARG A 4 0.51 -16.16 6.03
N LEU A 5 1.83 -15.98 5.92
CA LEU A 5 2.61 -16.39 4.76
C LEU A 5 2.16 -17.77 4.24
N THR A 6 1.91 -17.88 2.94
CA THR A 6 1.53 -19.16 2.34
C THR A 6 2.71 -20.13 2.36
N ALA A 7 2.42 -21.44 2.30
CA ALA A 7 3.48 -22.45 2.25
C ALA A 7 4.42 -22.26 1.03
N GLU A 8 3.90 -21.71 -0.07
CA GLU A 8 4.69 -21.40 -1.27
C GLU A 8 5.64 -20.23 -1.03
N GLN A 9 5.15 -19.15 -0.39
CA GLN A 9 5.98 -18.00 -0.03
C GLN A 9 7.05 -18.36 1.00
N ILE A 10 6.71 -19.16 2.01
CA ILE A 10 7.68 -19.67 2.99
C ILE A 10 8.77 -20.48 2.28
N LYS A 11 8.39 -21.29 1.28
CA LYS A 11 9.34 -22.08 0.50
C LYS A 11 10.25 -21.19 -0.35
N GLU A 12 9.73 -20.15 -0.97
CA GLU A 12 10.54 -19.16 -1.70
C GLU A 12 11.49 -18.41 -0.76
N TYR A 13 11.01 -17.89 0.37
CA TYR A 13 11.86 -17.17 1.33
C TYR A 13 12.91 -18.06 1.98
N LYS A 14 12.58 -19.33 2.23
CA LYS A 14 13.54 -20.32 2.69
C LYS A 14 14.58 -20.62 1.62
N GLY A 15 14.18 -20.71 0.35
CA GLY A 15 15.10 -20.86 -0.78
C GLY A 15 16.07 -19.69 -0.90
N VAL A 16 15.61 -18.46 -0.69
CA VAL A 16 16.48 -17.27 -0.63
C VAL A 16 17.47 -17.38 0.53
N PHE A 17 17.01 -17.78 1.72
CA PHE A 17 17.88 -17.94 2.89
C PHE A 17 18.97 -19.02 2.68
N GLU A 18 18.61 -20.15 2.08
CA GLU A 18 19.55 -21.24 1.74
C GLU A 18 20.63 -20.81 0.74
N MET A 19 20.41 -19.76 -0.07
CA MET A 19 21.46 -19.19 -0.93
C MET A 19 22.53 -18.42 -0.13
N PHE A 20 22.22 -17.97 1.08
CA PHE A 20 23.13 -17.21 1.93
C PHE A 20 23.70 -18.02 3.09
N ASP A 21 23.09 -19.16 3.42
CA ASP A 21 23.57 -20.11 4.42
C ASP A 21 24.55 -21.11 3.78
N GLU A 22 25.79 -20.67 3.56
CA GLU A 22 26.86 -21.53 3.04
C GLU A 22 27.25 -22.67 4.01
N GLU A 23 26.99 -22.51 5.30
CA GLU A 23 27.33 -23.49 6.34
C GLU A 23 26.23 -24.57 6.51
N GLY A 24 25.02 -24.33 5.99
CA GLY A 24 23.85 -25.20 6.14
C GLY A 24 23.38 -25.34 7.59
N ASN A 25 23.73 -24.38 8.45
CA ASN A 25 23.48 -24.42 9.89
C ASN A 25 22.20 -23.66 10.30
N GLY A 26 21.51 -23.04 9.34
CA GLY A 26 20.33 -22.22 9.59
C GLY A 26 20.65 -20.79 10.04
N GLU A 27 21.91 -20.35 9.96
CA GLU A 27 22.40 -19.04 10.39
C GLU A 27 23.27 -18.37 9.31
N VAL A 28 22.89 -17.16 8.90
CA VAL A 28 23.71 -16.36 8.00
C VAL A 28 24.50 -15.33 8.80
N LYS A 29 25.82 -15.36 8.67
CA LYS A 29 26.72 -14.38 9.29
C LYS A 29 26.88 -13.16 8.39
N THR A 30 26.66 -11.98 8.97
CA THR A 30 26.91 -10.67 8.35
C THR A 30 27.95 -9.90 9.16
N ASP A 31 28.49 -8.83 8.58
CA ASP A 31 29.37 -7.87 9.27
C ASP A 31 28.72 -7.21 10.50
N LYS A 32 27.38 -7.25 10.60
CA LYS A 32 26.59 -6.63 11.68
C LYS A 32 26.01 -7.63 12.68
N GLY A 33 26.26 -8.93 12.52
CA GLY A 33 25.73 -9.99 13.37
C GLY A 33 25.25 -11.21 12.58
N PHE A 34 24.57 -12.13 13.25
CA PHE A 34 23.98 -13.31 12.63
C PHE A 34 22.45 -13.18 12.59
N PHE A 35 21.83 -13.73 11.55
CA PHE A 35 20.38 -13.83 11.46
C PHE A 35 20.01 -15.27 11.11
N ASN A 36 18.99 -15.80 11.79
CA ASN A 36 18.50 -17.15 11.56
C ASN A 36 17.19 -17.14 10.74
N CYS A 37 16.85 -18.29 10.18
CA CYS A 37 15.68 -18.44 9.32
C CYS A 37 14.38 -18.04 10.05
N ASP A 38 14.24 -18.36 11.34
CA ASP A 38 13.05 -18.02 12.12
C ASP A 38 12.88 -16.51 12.30
N SER A 39 13.96 -15.78 12.57
CA SER A 39 13.97 -14.32 12.70
C SER A 39 13.70 -13.65 11.35
N PHE A 40 14.24 -14.21 10.27
CA PHE A 40 13.99 -13.75 8.91
C PHE A 40 12.52 -13.95 8.51
N LEU A 41 11.96 -15.13 8.74
CA LEU A 41 10.55 -15.44 8.47
C LEU A 41 9.61 -14.60 9.34
N ALA A 42 9.97 -14.33 10.59
CA ALA A 42 9.21 -13.45 11.47
C ALA A 42 9.20 -12.01 10.96
N LEU A 43 10.36 -11.47 10.56
CA LEU A 43 10.44 -10.15 9.93
C LEU A 43 9.61 -10.12 8.64
N MET A 44 9.82 -11.07 7.73
CA MET A 44 9.09 -11.14 6.47
C MET A 44 7.59 -11.28 6.67
N GLY A 45 7.14 -12.06 7.68
CA GLY A 45 5.73 -12.17 8.03
C GLY A 45 5.12 -10.84 8.48
N ILE A 46 5.83 -10.07 9.32
CA ILE A 46 5.40 -8.74 9.77
C ILE A 46 5.39 -7.74 8.60
N TYR A 47 6.39 -7.77 7.72
CA TYR A 47 6.45 -6.89 6.56
C TYR A 47 5.36 -7.21 5.54
N TRP A 48 5.08 -8.49 5.29
CA TRP A 48 4.03 -8.90 4.35
C TRP A 48 2.64 -8.58 4.87
N GLU A 49 2.39 -8.76 6.17
CA GLU A 49 1.14 -8.35 6.82
C GLU A 49 0.89 -6.85 6.63
N LYS A 50 1.91 -6.01 6.85
CA LYS A 50 1.79 -4.56 6.63
C LYS A 50 1.57 -4.19 5.17
N ALA A 51 2.32 -4.79 4.24
CA ALA A 51 2.21 -4.48 2.83
C ALA A 51 0.84 -4.89 2.25
N GLN A 52 0.34 -6.07 2.62
CA GLN A 52 -0.98 -6.56 2.21
C GLN A 52 -2.10 -5.76 2.85
N ASN A 53 -1.97 -5.38 4.12
CA ASN A 53 -2.97 -4.55 4.78
C ASN A 53 -3.07 -3.18 4.10
N GLN A 54 -1.94 -2.56 3.75
CA GLN A 54 -1.95 -1.26 3.07
C GLN A 54 -2.59 -1.34 1.67
N GLU A 55 -2.24 -2.33 0.84
CA GLU A 55 -2.91 -2.48 -0.46
C GLU A 55 -4.41 -2.80 -0.31
N GLY A 56 -4.76 -3.67 0.64
CA GLY A 56 -6.15 -4.03 0.93
C GLY A 56 -6.98 -2.83 1.39
N GLU A 57 -6.43 -1.99 2.28
CA GLU A 57 -7.06 -0.76 2.76
C GLU A 57 -7.22 0.27 1.64
N LEU A 58 -6.21 0.43 0.78
CA LEU A 58 -6.28 1.33 -0.39
C LEU A 58 -7.35 0.88 -1.39
N ARG A 59 -7.40 -0.41 -1.73
CA ARG A 59 -8.45 -0.97 -2.59
C ARG A 59 -9.83 -0.86 -1.96
N ALA A 60 -9.95 -1.08 -0.66
CA ALA A 60 -11.22 -0.96 0.04
C ALA A 60 -11.71 0.49 0.05
N ALA A 61 -10.81 1.44 0.33
CA ALA A 61 -11.09 2.87 0.26
C ALA A 61 -11.51 3.25 -1.17
N PHE A 62 -10.76 2.84 -2.19
CA PHE A 62 -11.09 3.12 -3.59
C PHE A 62 -12.49 2.65 -3.97
N ARG A 63 -12.93 1.46 -3.53
CA ARG A 63 -14.31 0.96 -3.76
C ARG A 63 -15.39 1.75 -3.02
N VAL A 64 -15.06 2.40 -1.90
CA VAL A 64 -16.00 3.28 -1.20
C VAL A 64 -16.26 4.54 -2.03
N PHE A 65 -15.22 5.03 -2.72
CA PHE A 65 -15.33 6.14 -3.66
C PHE A 65 -15.98 5.68 -4.97
N ASP A 66 -15.43 4.71 -5.68
CA ASP A 66 -15.96 4.14 -6.93
C ASP A 66 -17.08 3.12 -6.68
N LYS A 67 -18.26 3.61 -6.25
CA LYS A 67 -19.44 2.76 -6.00
C LYS A 67 -19.99 2.09 -7.25
N GLU A 68 -19.76 2.69 -8.41
CA GLU A 68 -20.28 2.21 -9.69
C GLU A 68 -19.32 1.23 -10.38
N GLY A 69 -18.10 1.05 -9.85
CA GLY A 69 -17.11 0.11 -10.37
C GLY A 69 -16.56 0.55 -11.73
N LYS A 70 -16.45 1.85 -11.96
CA LYS A 70 -15.94 2.44 -13.21
C LYS A 70 -14.43 2.25 -13.38
N GLY A 71 -13.71 2.04 -12.28
CA GLY A 71 -12.25 1.98 -12.23
C GLY A 71 -11.57 3.34 -12.11
N TYR A 72 -12.34 4.41 -11.96
CA TYR A 72 -11.88 5.78 -11.76
C TYR A 72 -12.88 6.53 -10.85
N ILE A 73 -12.41 7.57 -10.17
CA ILE A 73 -13.22 8.43 -9.32
C ILE A 73 -13.41 9.76 -10.03
N ASP A 74 -14.65 10.06 -10.41
CA ASP A 74 -15.01 11.36 -10.97
C ASP A 74 -15.19 12.43 -9.87
N TRP A 75 -15.09 13.69 -10.29
CA TRP A 75 -15.23 14.86 -9.43
C TRP A 75 -16.51 14.85 -8.57
N ASP A 76 -17.66 14.55 -9.18
CA ASP A 76 -18.95 14.52 -8.49
C ASP A 76 -18.98 13.44 -7.40
N THR A 77 -18.38 12.29 -7.68
CA THR A 77 -18.25 11.17 -6.74
C THR A 77 -17.34 11.53 -5.56
N LEU A 78 -16.18 12.14 -5.82
CA LEU A 78 -15.27 12.59 -4.76
C LEU A 78 -15.96 13.60 -3.83
N LYS A 79 -16.62 14.61 -4.42
CA LYS A 79 -17.39 15.64 -3.69
C LYS A 79 -18.50 15.02 -2.84
N TYR A 80 -19.26 14.08 -3.42
CA TYR A 80 -20.34 13.39 -2.72
C TYR A 80 -19.84 12.59 -1.52
N VAL A 81 -18.73 11.85 -1.68
CA VAL A 81 -18.17 11.02 -0.61
C VAL A 81 -17.59 11.88 0.51
N LEU A 82 -16.89 12.97 0.20
CA LEU A 82 -16.35 13.90 1.20
C LEU A 82 -17.46 14.57 2.03
N MET A 83 -18.53 15.02 1.36
CA MET A 83 -19.72 15.54 2.04
C MET A 83 -20.37 14.50 2.97
N ASN A 84 -20.35 13.22 2.60
CA ASN A 84 -20.89 12.14 3.41
C ASN A 84 -19.93 11.64 4.50
N ALA A 85 -18.62 11.79 4.32
CA ALA A 85 -17.58 11.36 5.26
C ALA A 85 -17.50 12.24 6.52
N GLY A 86 -18.21 13.38 6.52
CA GLY A 86 -18.34 14.27 7.68
C GLY A 86 -17.37 15.45 7.67
N GLU A 87 -16.44 15.52 6.72
CA GLU A 87 -15.60 16.69 6.47
C GLU A 87 -16.06 17.37 5.17
N PRO A 88 -16.89 18.43 5.25
CA PRO A 88 -17.27 19.18 4.07
C PRO A 88 -16.06 20.00 3.61
N LEU A 89 -15.26 19.43 2.71
CA LEU A 89 -14.28 20.21 1.96
C LEU A 89 -15.02 21.23 1.09
N ASN A 90 -14.53 22.46 1.10
CA ASN A 90 -15.08 23.49 0.24
C ASN A 90 -14.67 23.22 -1.23
N GLU A 91 -15.38 23.82 -2.20
CA GLU A 91 -15.13 23.54 -3.63
C GLU A 91 -13.68 23.82 -4.04
N VAL A 92 -13.01 24.78 -3.39
CA VAL A 92 -11.62 25.15 -3.67
C VAL A 92 -10.66 24.08 -3.15
N GLU A 93 -10.86 23.57 -1.93
CA GLU A 93 -10.03 22.50 -1.35
C GLU A 93 -10.17 21.21 -2.15
N ALA A 94 -11.40 20.85 -2.53
CA ALA A 94 -11.62 19.69 -3.38
C ALA A 94 -10.95 19.88 -4.76
N GLU A 95 -11.04 21.07 -5.38
CA GLU A 95 -10.44 21.34 -6.67
C GLU A 95 -8.90 21.32 -6.60
N GLN A 96 -8.31 21.74 -5.48
CA GLN A 96 -6.89 21.59 -5.20
C GLN A 96 -6.49 20.12 -5.06
N MET A 97 -7.23 19.33 -4.28
CA MET A 97 -6.98 17.90 -4.15
C MET A 97 -7.07 17.18 -5.50
N MET A 98 -8.06 17.55 -6.32
CA MET A 98 -8.22 17.01 -7.66
C MET A 98 -7.00 17.30 -8.53
N LYS A 99 -6.57 18.57 -8.62
CA LYS A 99 -5.38 18.96 -9.40
C LYS A 99 -4.09 18.33 -8.91
N GLU A 100 -4.02 17.99 -7.63
CA GLU A 100 -2.86 17.33 -7.06
C GLU A 100 -2.85 15.82 -7.33
N ALA A 101 -4.02 15.20 -7.36
CA ALA A 101 -4.20 13.77 -7.61
C ALA A 101 -4.18 13.42 -9.11
N ASP A 102 -4.92 14.17 -9.93
CA ASP A 102 -5.04 14.04 -11.39
C ASP A 102 -3.71 14.48 -12.06
N LYS A 103 -2.85 13.51 -12.37
CA LYS A 103 -1.53 13.73 -12.96
C LYS A 103 -1.59 13.80 -14.47
N ASP A 104 -2.54 13.12 -15.08
CA ASP A 104 -2.68 13.07 -16.53
C ASP A 104 -3.61 14.17 -17.09
N GLY A 105 -4.37 14.82 -16.22
CA GLY A 105 -5.27 15.93 -16.53
C GLY A 105 -6.59 15.49 -17.16
N ASP A 106 -7.00 14.24 -16.97
CA ASP A 106 -8.22 13.68 -17.57
C ASP A 106 -9.50 14.06 -16.80
N GLY A 107 -9.36 14.68 -15.63
CA GLY A 107 -10.47 15.12 -14.79
C GLY A 107 -11.10 13.98 -13.98
N THR A 108 -10.43 12.85 -13.87
CA THR A 108 -10.75 11.72 -13.01
C THR A 108 -9.53 11.31 -12.18
N ILE A 109 -9.73 10.45 -11.19
CA ILE A 109 -8.63 9.87 -10.41
C ILE A 109 -8.67 8.37 -10.61
N ASP A 110 -7.68 7.81 -11.29
CA ASP A 110 -7.55 6.37 -11.43
C ASP A 110 -6.98 5.71 -10.16
N TYR A 111 -6.89 4.38 -10.17
CA TYR A 111 -6.38 3.63 -9.02
C TYR A 111 -4.90 3.95 -8.71
N GLU A 112 -4.05 4.11 -9.72
CA GLU A 112 -2.63 4.42 -9.55
C GLU A 112 -2.46 5.83 -8.97
N GLU A 113 -3.23 6.80 -9.46
CA GLU A 113 -3.27 8.18 -8.94
C GLU A 113 -3.79 8.25 -7.50
N PHE A 114 -4.85 7.49 -7.20
CA PHE A 114 -5.38 7.38 -5.83
C PHE A 114 -4.35 6.78 -4.87
N VAL A 115 -3.61 5.75 -5.30
CA VAL A 115 -2.52 5.15 -4.51
C VAL A 115 -1.41 6.17 -4.31
N ALA A 116 -0.98 6.90 -5.34
CA ALA A 116 0.04 7.94 -5.24
C ALA A 116 -0.35 9.06 -4.27
N MET A 117 -1.63 9.47 -4.29
CA MET A 117 -2.20 10.43 -3.35
C MET A 117 -2.14 9.92 -1.89
N MET A 118 -2.60 8.69 -1.64
CA MET A 118 -2.72 8.12 -0.30
C MET A 118 -1.39 7.64 0.30
N THR A 119 -0.46 7.19 -0.55
CA THR A 119 0.89 6.78 -0.13
C THR A 119 1.84 7.95 0.06
N GLY A 120 1.40 9.16 -0.31
CA GLY A 120 2.07 10.40 0.04
C GLY A 120 3.33 10.70 -0.77
N GLU A 121 3.49 10.13 -1.98
CA GLU A 121 4.54 10.61 -2.90
C GLU A 121 4.35 12.09 -3.25
N SER A 122 3.12 12.61 -3.11
CA SER A 122 2.78 14.03 -3.27
C SER A 122 2.55 14.79 -1.95
N PHE A 123 2.64 14.15 -0.77
CA PHE A 123 2.42 14.79 0.55
C PHE A 123 3.71 15.39 1.17
N LYS A 124 4.75 15.60 0.35
CA LYS A 124 5.91 16.41 0.71
C LYS A 124 5.74 17.82 0.15
N LEU A 125 5.05 18.71 0.87
CA LEU A 125 5.38 20.14 0.98
C LEU A 125 4.30 20.98 1.68
N VAL A 126 3.87 20.60 2.88
CA VAL A 126 3.38 21.62 3.84
C VAL A 126 3.74 21.24 5.27
N GLN A 127 5.02 21.38 5.63
CA GLN A 127 5.48 21.79 6.98
C GLN A 127 6.70 22.68 6.85
#